data_AF-A0A3D2ID58-F1
#
_entry.id   AF-A0A3D2ID58-F1
#
_cell.length_a   1.000
_cell.length_b   1.000
_cell.length_c   1.000
_cell.angle_alpha   90.00
_cell.angle_beta   90.00
_cell.angle_gamma   90.00
#
_symmetry.space_group_name_H-M   'P 1'
#
loop_
_entity.id
_entity.type
_entity.pdbx_description
1 polymer ?
#
loop_
_entity_poly.entity_id
_entity_poly.type
_entity_poly.pdbx_seq_one_letter_code
_entity_poly.pdbx_strand_id
1 'polypeptide(L)'
;MNDAERFEQIFLSQVVRPGADKLLEWLKSTDFFTAPASTRFHGAYPGGLVKHSLNVYYALLGNFNLRGLYSLQTQTIVALLHDVCKANYYAGEYPDYTVKDQMPMGHGEKSVYLVMKHMELTDDEAIAIRWHMGAYDDAFRGGSRALNAAMERTPLVLELHYADMIATQREKNEEVL
;
A
#
# COMPACT_ATOMS: atom_id res chain seq x y z
N MET A 1 4.82 12.05 17.82
CA MET A 1 4.21 11.98 16.48
C MET A 1 3.66 10.58 16.31
N ASN A 2 2.37 10.44 16.04
CA ASN A 2 1.75 9.14 15.75
C ASN A 2 1.97 8.73 14.28
N ASP A 3 1.60 7.50 13.91
CA ASP A 3 1.82 6.98 12.56
C ASP A 3 1.03 7.77 11.48
N ALA A 4 -0.18 8.26 11.78
CA ALA A 4 -0.95 9.09 10.85
C ALA A 4 -0.27 10.44 10.57
N GLU A 5 0.17 11.14 11.61
CA GLU A 5 0.95 12.39 11.49
C GLU A 5 2.25 12.16 10.73
N ARG A 6 2.90 11.01 10.95
CA ARG A 6 4.14 10.64 10.26
C ARG A 6 3.91 10.37 8.78
N PHE A 7 2.84 9.65 8.44
CA PHE A 7 2.41 9.43 7.06
C PHE A 7 2.17 10.77 6.37
N GLU A 8 1.37 11.65 6.98
CA GLU A 8 1.05 12.97 6.42
C GLU A 8 2.30 13.81 6.19
N GLN A 9 3.20 13.87 7.16
CA GLN A 9 4.47 14.60 7.03
C GLN A 9 5.30 14.09 5.84
N ILE A 10 5.44 12.78 5.69
CA ILE A 10 6.17 12.18 4.57
C ILE A 10 5.47 12.49 3.26
N PHE A 11 4.16 12.24 3.19
CA PHE A 11 3.37 12.42 1.97
C PHE A 11 3.42 13.88 1.47
N LEU A 12 3.16 14.85 2.34
CA LEU A 12 3.20 16.28 1.99
C LEU A 12 4.61 16.77 1.60
N SER A 13 5.66 16.19 2.20
CA SER A 13 7.04 16.60 1.88
C SER A 13 7.60 15.98 0.61
N GLN A 14 7.11 14.79 0.21
CA GLN A 14 7.68 14.02 -0.91
C GLN A 14 6.77 13.92 -2.14
N VAL A 15 5.45 14.11 -1.99
CA VAL A 15 4.48 13.96 -3.07
C VAL A 15 3.92 15.33 -3.44
N VAL A 16 4.47 15.90 -4.51
CA VAL A 16 4.14 17.26 -5.00
C VAL A 16 3.29 17.24 -6.28
N ARG A 17 2.68 16.10 -6.59
CA ARG A 17 1.88 15.91 -7.80
C ARG A 17 0.51 16.60 -7.68
N PRO A 18 -0.03 17.20 -8.76
CA PRO A 18 -1.38 17.76 -8.74
C PRO A 18 -2.41 16.74 -8.23
N GLY A 19 -3.22 17.17 -7.25
CA GLY A 19 -4.26 16.33 -6.65
C GLY A 19 -3.79 15.45 -5.49
N ALA A 20 -2.50 15.44 -5.15
CA ALA A 20 -1.99 14.76 -3.96
C ALA A 20 -2.65 15.28 -2.66
N ASP A 21 -2.86 16.60 -2.58
CA ASP A 21 -3.61 17.25 -1.50
C ASP A 21 -5.04 16.70 -1.38
N LYS A 22 -5.75 16.62 -2.51
CA LYS A 22 -7.12 16.07 -2.56
C LYS A 22 -7.16 14.59 -2.19
N LEU A 23 -6.17 13.82 -2.61
CA LEU A 23 -6.04 12.41 -2.25
C LEU A 23 -5.85 12.25 -0.74
N LEU A 24 -4.96 13.05 -0.15
CA LEU A 24 -4.70 13.02 1.29
C LEU A 24 -5.95 13.42 2.10
N GLU A 25 -6.65 14.48 1.69
CA GLU A 25 -7.92 14.87 2.32
C GLU A 25 -8.99 13.79 2.18
N TRP A 26 -9.06 13.11 1.04
CA TRP A 26 -9.94 11.95 0.87
C TRP A 26 -9.54 10.81 1.82
N LEU A 27 -8.26 10.43 1.92
CA LEU A 27 -7.81 9.40 2.86
C LEU A 27 -8.21 9.75 4.31
N LYS A 28 -8.05 11.02 4.73
CA LYS A 28 -8.46 11.50 6.05
C LYS A 28 -9.96 11.44 6.30
N SER A 29 -10.77 11.50 5.24
CA SER A 29 -12.23 11.32 5.32
C SER A 29 -12.66 9.85 5.43
N THR A 30 -11.73 8.91 5.25
CA THR A 30 -11.96 7.46 5.43
C THR A 30 -11.41 6.95 6.75
N ASP A 31 -11.57 5.66 7.01
CA ASP A 31 -10.95 4.97 8.15
C ASP A 31 -9.46 4.62 7.95
N PHE A 32 -8.82 4.92 6.81
CA PHE A 32 -7.48 4.41 6.44
C PHE A 32 -6.43 4.54 7.55
N PHE A 33 -6.41 5.68 8.27
CA PHE A 33 -5.46 5.95 9.35
C PHE A 33 -5.77 5.24 10.67
N THR A 34 -6.96 4.66 10.80
CA THR A 34 -7.45 3.96 12.00
C THR A 34 -7.79 2.50 11.73
N ALA A 35 -7.89 2.10 10.47
CA ALA A 35 -8.26 0.75 10.05
C ALA A 35 -7.16 -0.27 10.43
N PRO A 36 -7.55 -1.52 10.70
CA PRO A 36 -6.58 -2.61 10.80
C PRO A 36 -5.99 -2.94 9.42
N ALA A 37 -4.81 -3.56 9.39
CA ALA A 37 -4.21 -4.08 8.16
C ALA A 37 -4.87 -5.39 7.70
N SER A 38 -5.43 -6.17 8.64
CA SER A 38 -6.09 -7.45 8.40
C SER A 38 -7.17 -7.75 9.46
N THR A 39 -8.01 -8.77 9.24
CA THR A 39 -9.08 -9.11 10.20
C THR A 39 -8.63 -9.95 11.39
N ARG A 40 -7.61 -10.78 11.20
CA ARG A 40 -7.16 -11.79 12.20
C ARG A 40 -5.68 -12.16 12.09
N PHE A 41 -4.95 -11.51 11.18
CA PHE A 41 -3.53 -11.75 10.96
C PHE A 41 -2.75 -10.57 11.56
N HIS A 42 -1.55 -10.30 11.04
CA HIS A 42 -0.75 -9.16 11.47
C HIS A 42 -1.47 -7.83 11.22
N GLY A 43 -1.18 -6.86 12.07
CA GLY A 43 -1.79 -5.53 12.00
C GLY A 43 -3.30 -5.53 12.25
N ALA A 44 -3.87 -6.57 12.88
CA ALA A 44 -5.30 -6.65 13.20
C ALA A 44 -5.67 -5.80 14.43
N TYR A 45 -5.26 -4.54 14.47
CA TYR A 45 -5.52 -3.57 15.53
C TYR A 45 -5.73 -2.16 14.93
N PRO A 46 -6.37 -1.22 15.66
CA PRO A 46 -6.60 0.13 15.15
C PRO A 46 -5.28 0.82 14.74
N GLY A 47 -5.23 1.32 13.51
CA GLY A 47 -4.04 1.98 12.94
C GLY A 47 -3.00 1.01 12.35
N GLY A 48 -3.25 -0.30 12.37
CA GLY A 48 -2.34 -1.28 11.76
C GLY A 48 -2.09 -1.04 10.27
N LEU A 49 -3.08 -0.52 9.53
CA LEU A 49 -2.96 -0.25 8.09
C LEU A 49 -1.96 0.86 7.76
N VAL A 50 -2.05 2.01 8.44
CA VAL A 50 -1.10 3.11 8.25
C VAL A 50 0.30 2.71 8.73
N LYS A 51 0.38 1.95 9.83
CA LYS A 51 1.64 1.41 10.32
C LYS A 51 2.33 0.54 9.26
N HIS A 52 1.56 -0.37 8.68
CA HIS A 52 2.05 -1.23 7.60
C HIS A 52 2.55 -0.42 6.40
N SER A 53 1.76 0.55 5.93
CA SER A 53 2.16 1.44 4.83
C SER A 53 3.49 2.18 5.09
N LEU A 54 3.70 2.67 6.32
CA LEU A 54 4.97 3.27 6.73
C LEU A 54 6.13 2.26 6.75
N ASN A 55 5.89 1.05 7.24
CA ASN A 55 6.91 0.01 7.29
C ASN A 55 7.34 -0.43 5.88
N VAL A 56 6.39 -0.54 4.93
CA VAL A 56 6.68 -0.76 3.50
C VAL A 56 7.51 0.40 2.94
N TYR A 57 7.17 1.64 3.27
CA TYR A 57 7.96 2.81 2.85
C TYR A 57 9.40 2.75 3.34
N TYR A 58 9.63 2.44 4.62
CA TYR A 58 10.99 2.33 5.15
C TYR A 58 11.76 1.14 4.59
N ALA A 59 11.10 0.00 4.36
CA ALA A 59 11.71 -1.16 3.73
C ALA A 59 12.12 -0.85 2.28
N LEU A 60 11.26 -0.18 1.51
CA LEU A 60 11.52 0.21 0.13
C LEU A 60 12.64 1.25 0.05
N LEU A 61 12.62 2.28 0.89
CA LEU A 61 13.65 3.33 0.90
C LEU A 61 15.03 2.81 1.35
N GLY A 62 15.04 1.80 2.22
CA GLY A 62 16.25 1.10 2.64
C GLY A 62 16.86 0.23 1.55
N ASN A 63 16.15 -0.01 0.44
CA ASN A 63 16.63 -0.83 -0.65
C ASN A 63 17.65 -0.09 -1.51
N PHE A 64 18.92 -0.44 -1.35
CA PHE A 64 20.03 0.15 -2.10
C PHE A 64 19.91 -0.06 -3.61
N ASN A 65 19.22 -1.12 -4.06
CA ASN A 65 19.03 -1.41 -5.48
C ASN A 65 18.17 -0.35 -6.18
N LEU A 66 17.31 0.36 -5.46
CA LEU A 66 16.45 1.41 -6.01
C LEU A 66 17.11 2.78 -6.09
N ARG A 67 18.31 2.95 -5.52
CA ARG A 67 19.00 4.25 -5.51
C ARG A 67 19.31 4.70 -6.92
N GLY A 68 18.72 5.82 -7.33
CA GLY A 68 18.92 6.42 -8.65
C GLY A 68 18.08 5.81 -9.77
N LEU A 69 17.34 4.72 -9.52
CA LEU A 69 16.41 4.14 -10.51
C LEU A 69 15.05 4.83 -10.50
N TYR A 70 14.52 5.13 -9.31
CA TYR A 70 13.24 5.83 -9.16
C TYR A 70 13.38 7.02 -8.22
N SER A 71 12.59 8.06 -8.50
CA SER A 71 12.52 9.24 -7.64
C SER A 71 12.01 8.87 -6.24
N LEU A 72 12.41 9.66 -5.23
CA LEU A 72 11.88 9.50 -3.88
C LEU A 72 10.34 9.65 -3.84
N GLN A 73 9.79 10.52 -4.68
CA GLN A 73 8.35 10.68 -4.85
C GLN A 73 7.68 9.38 -5.34
N THR A 74 8.22 8.74 -6.38
CA THR A 74 7.70 7.46 -6.90
C THR A 74 7.73 6.37 -5.84
N GLN A 75 8.84 6.23 -5.12
CA GLN A 75 8.96 5.26 -4.03
C GLN A 75 7.96 5.55 -2.90
N THR A 76 7.77 6.83 -2.56
CA THR A 76 6.79 7.26 -1.56
C THR A 76 5.37 6.93 -1.99
N ILE A 77 5.00 7.26 -3.23
CA ILE A 77 3.67 7.01 -3.79
C ILE A 77 3.35 5.52 -3.73
N VAL A 78 4.21 4.66 -4.29
CA VAL A 78 3.89 3.23 -4.37
C VAL A 78 3.87 2.58 -2.98
N ALA A 79 4.78 2.94 -2.08
CA ALA A 79 4.83 2.32 -0.77
C ALA A 79 3.69 2.78 0.14
N LEU A 80 3.39 4.08 0.19
CA LEU A 80 2.34 4.60 1.07
C LEU A 80 0.93 4.31 0.56
N LEU A 81 0.76 4.12 -0.75
CA LEU A 81 -0.56 4.00 -1.37
C LEU A 81 -0.90 2.60 -1.90
N HIS A 82 -0.01 1.60 -1.80
CA HIS A 82 -0.26 0.26 -2.34
C HIS A 82 -1.55 -0.38 -1.83
N ASP A 83 -1.92 -0.08 -0.58
CA ASP A 83 -2.99 -0.74 0.16
C ASP A 83 -4.22 0.16 0.41
N VAL A 84 -4.33 1.27 -0.33
CA VAL A 84 -5.49 2.20 -0.26
C VAL A 84 -6.82 1.49 -0.54
N CYS A 85 -6.81 0.34 -1.21
CA CYS A 85 -7.97 -0.53 -1.37
C CYS A 85 -8.66 -0.92 -0.04
N LYS A 86 -7.94 -0.86 1.07
CA LYS A 86 -8.42 -1.18 2.42
C LYS A 86 -9.14 -0.02 3.12
N ALA A 87 -9.17 1.17 2.52
CA ALA A 87 -10.01 2.27 3.02
C ALA A 87 -11.50 1.87 3.00
N ASN A 88 -12.17 1.97 4.14
CA ASN A 88 -13.53 1.55 4.45
C ASN A 88 -13.81 0.08 4.07
N TYR A 89 -12.80 -0.77 4.15
CA TYR A 89 -12.90 -2.19 3.74
C TYR A 89 -13.28 -3.11 4.91
N TYR A 90 -12.91 -2.74 6.13
CA TYR A 90 -13.19 -3.53 7.33
C TYR A 90 -14.37 -2.95 8.11
N ALA A 91 -15.04 -3.80 8.88
CA ALA A 91 -16.07 -3.41 9.83
C ALA A 91 -15.91 -4.19 11.13
N GLY A 92 -16.33 -3.61 12.25
CA GLY A 92 -16.20 -4.19 13.58
C GLY A 92 -15.23 -3.40 14.47
N GLU A 93 -14.95 -3.96 15.63
CA GLU A 93 -14.05 -3.39 16.64
C GLU A 93 -13.01 -4.43 17.04
N TYR A 94 -11.85 -3.99 17.53
CA TYR A 94 -10.80 -4.90 17.99
C TYR A 94 -11.30 -5.84 19.09
N PRO A 95 -11.02 -7.16 19.03
CA PRO A 95 -10.27 -7.89 18.01
C PRO A 95 -11.12 -8.51 16.87
N ASP A 96 -12.42 -8.23 16.84
CA ASP A 96 -13.41 -8.86 15.97
C ASP A 96 -13.71 -8.01 14.71
N TYR A 97 -12.77 -8.03 13.76
CA TYR A 97 -12.96 -7.38 12.45
C TYR A 97 -13.50 -8.35 11.39
N THR A 98 -14.29 -7.81 10.46
CA THR A 98 -14.82 -8.53 9.29
C THR A 98 -14.55 -7.73 8.01
N VAL A 99 -14.48 -8.43 6.87
CA VAL A 99 -14.38 -7.79 5.56
C VAL A 99 -15.77 -7.37 5.10
N LYS A 100 -15.92 -6.10 4.71
CA LYS A 100 -17.15 -5.53 4.16
C LYS A 100 -16.87 -4.72 2.89
N ASP A 101 -16.25 -5.37 1.91
CA ASP A 101 -15.87 -4.72 0.66
C ASP A 101 -17.08 -4.16 -0.11
N GLN A 102 -17.15 -2.83 -0.22
CA GLN A 102 -18.21 -2.15 -0.98
C GLN A 102 -17.88 -2.05 -2.48
N MET A 103 -16.66 -2.37 -2.90
CA MET A 103 -16.20 -2.22 -4.28
C MET A 103 -15.25 -3.37 -4.66
N PRO A 104 -15.79 -4.57 -4.99
CA PRO A 104 -15.01 -5.77 -5.26
C PRO A 104 -14.32 -5.72 -6.63
N MET A 105 -13.19 -5.01 -6.71
CA MET A 105 -12.39 -4.83 -7.93
C MET A 105 -11.07 -5.62 -7.93
N GLY A 106 -10.71 -6.27 -6.81
CA GLY A 106 -9.36 -6.78 -6.55
C GLY A 106 -8.52 -5.74 -5.81
N HIS A 107 -7.59 -6.19 -4.95
CA HIS A 107 -6.83 -5.31 -4.06
C HIS A 107 -5.99 -4.29 -4.84
N GLY A 108 -5.15 -4.76 -5.76
CA GLY A 108 -4.28 -3.89 -6.56
C GLY A 108 -5.04 -2.95 -7.49
N GLU A 109 -6.03 -3.46 -8.24
CA GLU A 109 -6.87 -2.64 -9.13
C GLU A 109 -7.60 -1.54 -8.36
N LYS A 110 -8.16 -1.90 -7.20
CA LYS A 110 -8.92 -0.97 -6.36
C LYS A 110 -8.01 0.15 -5.85
N SER A 111 -6.79 -0.16 -5.41
CA SER A 111 -5.83 0.86 -4.99
C SER A 111 -5.50 1.83 -6.13
N VAL A 112 -5.15 1.31 -7.32
CA VAL A 112 -4.89 2.14 -8.51
C VAL A 112 -6.09 3.03 -8.83
N TYR A 113 -7.28 2.45 -8.91
CA TYR A 113 -8.51 3.16 -9.23
C TYR A 113 -8.83 4.27 -8.23
N LEU A 114 -8.70 4.01 -6.93
CA LEU A 114 -8.96 5.00 -5.88
C LEU A 114 -7.94 6.15 -5.92
N VAL A 115 -6.65 5.84 -6.08
CA VAL A 115 -5.60 6.87 -6.17
C VAL A 115 -5.83 7.76 -7.40
N MET A 116 -6.07 7.17 -8.57
CA MET A 116 -6.23 7.88 -9.84
C MET A 116 -7.51 8.73 -9.93
N LYS A 117 -8.47 8.60 -9.00
CA LYS A 117 -9.59 9.55 -8.88
C LYS A 117 -9.16 10.94 -8.44
N HIS A 118 -8.01 11.04 -7.79
CA HIS A 118 -7.54 12.27 -7.17
C HIS A 118 -6.19 12.73 -7.72
N MET A 119 -5.27 11.79 -7.94
CA MET A 119 -3.89 12.06 -8.35
C MET A 119 -3.45 11.07 -9.43
N GLU A 120 -2.92 11.56 -10.54
CA GLU A 120 -2.39 10.69 -11.61
C GLU A 120 -1.22 9.84 -11.11
N LEU A 121 -1.17 8.58 -11.54
CA LEU A 121 -0.03 7.69 -11.36
C LEU A 121 0.73 7.59 -12.68
N THR A 122 2.06 7.41 -12.61
CA THR A 122 2.79 6.95 -13.79
C THR A 122 2.44 5.48 -14.06
N ASP A 123 2.69 5.01 -15.28
CA ASP A 123 2.46 3.61 -15.64
C ASP A 123 3.23 2.65 -14.72
N ASP A 124 4.49 2.97 -14.37
CA ASP A 124 5.30 2.17 -13.45
C ASP A 124 4.67 2.09 -12.05
N GLU A 125 4.19 3.21 -11.53
CA GLU A 125 3.56 3.29 -10.21
C GLU A 125 2.24 2.52 -10.20
N ALA A 126 1.41 2.67 -11.24
CA ALA A 126 0.15 1.95 -11.36
C ALA A 126 0.37 0.44 -11.49
N ILE A 127 1.36 0.01 -12.29
CA ILE A 127 1.71 -1.40 -12.46
C ILE A 127 2.26 -1.98 -11.17
N ALA A 128 3.14 -1.25 -10.46
CA ALA A 128 3.68 -1.69 -9.18
C ALA A 128 2.58 -1.83 -8.12
N ILE A 129 1.72 -0.83 -7.94
CA ILE A 129 0.59 -0.91 -7.00
C ILE A 129 -0.37 -2.03 -7.38
N ARG A 130 -0.68 -2.21 -8.66
CA ARG A 130 -1.55 -3.31 -9.11
C ARG A 130 -0.98 -4.66 -8.69
N TRP A 131 0.31 -4.88 -8.84
CA TRP A 131 0.95 -6.17 -8.65
C TRP A 131 1.74 -6.30 -7.34
N HIS A 132 1.51 -5.41 -6.37
CA HIS A 132 2.26 -5.40 -5.10
C HIS A 132 2.14 -6.73 -4.31
N MET A 133 1.01 -7.42 -4.41
CA MET A 133 0.80 -8.73 -3.76
C MET A 133 1.59 -9.87 -4.43
N GLY A 134 2.22 -9.63 -5.59
CA GLY A 134 3.00 -10.63 -6.32
C GLY A 134 2.20 -11.91 -6.57
N ALA A 135 2.79 -13.06 -6.24
CA ALA A 135 2.17 -14.37 -6.42
C ALA A 135 0.99 -14.66 -5.47
N TYR A 136 0.73 -13.79 -4.49
CA TYR A 136 -0.44 -13.89 -3.61
C TYR A 136 -1.70 -13.24 -4.21
N ASP A 137 -1.56 -12.53 -5.34
CA ASP A 137 -2.69 -11.96 -6.07
C ASP A 137 -3.62 -13.03 -6.66
N ASP A 138 -4.93 -12.80 -6.58
CA ASP A 138 -5.93 -13.77 -7.04
C ASP A 138 -5.92 -13.96 -8.56
N ALA A 139 -5.62 -12.92 -9.35
CA ALA A 139 -5.51 -13.09 -10.81
C ALA A 139 -4.31 -13.97 -11.17
N PHE A 140 -3.19 -13.82 -10.46
CA PHE A 140 -2.03 -14.71 -10.65
C PHE A 140 -2.35 -16.15 -10.24
N ARG A 141 -2.98 -16.35 -9.08
CA ARG A 141 -3.45 -17.68 -8.63
C ARG A 141 -4.47 -18.30 -9.59
N GLY A 142 -5.25 -17.46 -10.27
CA GLY A 142 -6.18 -17.84 -11.35
C GLY A 142 -5.50 -18.16 -12.68
N GLY A 143 -4.16 -18.12 -12.76
CA GLY A 143 -3.38 -18.48 -13.96
C GLY A 143 -3.00 -17.31 -14.87
N SER A 144 -3.21 -16.06 -14.43
CA SER A 144 -2.77 -14.90 -15.20
C SER A 144 -1.25 -14.88 -15.35
N ARG A 145 -0.78 -14.62 -16.57
CA ARG A 145 0.64 -14.40 -16.88
C ARG A 145 1.06 -12.94 -16.82
N ALA A 146 0.12 -12.03 -16.53
CA ALA A 146 0.37 -10.59 -16.56
C ALA A 146 1.35 -10.12 -15.49
N LEU A 147 1.45 -10.82 -14.34
CA LEU A 147 2.47 -10.53 -13.32
C LEU A 147 3.89 -10.64 -13.89
N ASN A 148 4.17 -11.70 -14.65
CA ASN A 148 5.50 -11.90 -15.24
C ASN A 148 5.84 -10.78 -16.22
N ALA A 149 4.89 -10.42 -17.09
CA ALA A 149 5.05 -9.31 -18.03
C ALA A 149 5.23 -7.96 -17.31
N ALA A 150 4.54 -7.75 -16.18
CA ALA A 150 4.70 -6.56 -15.36
C ALA A 150 6.10 -6.47 -14.74
N MET A 151 6.61 -7.59 -14.20
CA MET A 151 7.97 -7.68 -13.64
C MET A 151 9.06 -7.47 -14.70
N GLU A 152 8.86 -7.96 -15.93
CA GLU A 152 9.76 -7.71 -17.06
C GLU A 152 9.79 -6.24 -17.48
N ARG A 153 8.66 -5.54 -17.35
CA ARG A 153 8.50 -4.14 -17.77
C ARG A 153 9.01 -3.13 -16.76
N THR A 154 9.01 -3.45 -15.46
CA THR A 154 9.54 -2.54 -14.44
C THR A 154 9.98 -3.29 -13.17
N PRO A 155 11.23 -3.10 -12.69
CA PRO A 155 11.67 -3.73 -11.44
C PRO A 155 10.87 -3.26 -10.22
N LEU A 156 10.20 -2.09 -10.29
CA LEU A 156 9.41 -1.54 -9.19
C LEU A 156 8.35 -2.50 -8.64
N VAL A 157 7.79 -3.38 -9.49
CA VAL A 157 6.82 -4.41 -9.07
C VAL A 157 7.45 -5.33 -8.03
N LEU A 158 8.61 -5.90 -8.35
CA LEU A 158 9.27 -6.87 -7.50
C LEU A 158 9.80 -6.21 -6.23
N GLU A 159 10.30 -4.98 -6.34
CA GLU A 159 10.89 -4.26 -5.21
C GLU A 159 9.83 -3.79 -4.22
N LEU A 160 8.66 -3.34 -4.69
CA LEU A 160 7.52 -3.05 -3.83
C LEU A 160 7.00 -4.33 -3.17
N HIS A 161 6.85 -5.42 -3.94
CA HIS A 161 6.42 -6.71 -3.40
C HIS A 161 7.35 -7.21 -2.28
N TYR A 162 8.66 -7.12 -2.47
CA TYR A 162 9.61 -7.49 -1.42
C TYR A 162 9.55 -6.56 -0.20
N ALA A 163 9.39 -5.26 -0.40
CA ALA A 163 9.23 -4.32 0.71
C ALA A 163 7.99 -4.65 1.55
N ASP A 164 6.87 -4.95 0.90
CA ASP A 164 5.62 -5.41 1.56
C ASP A 164 5.84 -6.71 2.35
N MET A 165 6.43 -7.73 1.72
CA MET A 165 6.72 -9.00 2.39
C MET A 165 7.69 -8.86 3.58
N ILE A 166 8.70 -8.00 3.46
CA ILE A 166 9.66 -7.72 4.54
C ILE A 166 8.96 -7.00 5.71
N ALA A 167 8.13 -6.00 5.42
CA ALA A 167 7.35 -5.29 6.44
C ALA A 167 6.42 -6.25 7.20
N THR A 168 5.62 -7.01 6.44
CA THR A 168 4.73 -8.05 6.97
C THR A 168 5.47 -9.03 7.89
N GLN A 169 6.65 -9.50 7.51
CA GLN A 169 7.39 -10.48 8.33
C GLN A 169 7.99 -9.87 9.60
N ARG A 170 8.42 -8.61 9.56
CA ARG A 170 8.90 -7.90 10.74
C ARG A 170 7.78 -7.65 11.74
N GLU A 171 6.63 -7.17 11.25
CA GLU A 171 5.43 -6.93 12.07
C GLU A 171 5.00 -8.19 12.81
N LYS A 172 4.92 -9.33 12.11
CA LYS A 172 4.62 -10.63 12.73
C LYS A 172 5.60 -11.00 13.84
N ASN A 173 6.89 -10.70 13.68
CA ASN A 173 7.88 -11.01 14.71
C ASN A 173 7.73 -10.07 15.92
N GLU A 174 7.42 -8.80 15.70
CA GLU A 174 7.22 -7.80 16.75
C GLU A 174 5.95 -8.06 17.58
N GLU A 175 4.88 -8.55 16.95
CA GLU A 175 3.60 -8.84 17.62
C GLU A 175 3.62 -10.09 18.52
N VAL A 176 4.62 -10.96 18.37
CA VAL A 176 4.77 -12.20 19.16
C VAL A 176 5.68 -11.98 20.40
N LEU A 177 6.36 -10.84 20.47
CA LEU A 177 7.23 -10.43 21.58
C LEU A 177 6.44 -9.68 22.67
#